data_AF-A0A4Y1MQZ9-F1
#
_entry.id   AF-A0A4Y1MQZ9-F1
#
_cell.length_a   1.000
_cell.length_b   1.000
_cell.length_c   1.000
_cell.angle_alpha   90.00
_cell.angle_beta   90.00
_cell.angle_gamma   90.00
#
_symmetry.space_group_name_H-M   'P 1'
#
loop_
_entity.id
_entity.type
_entity.pdbx_description
1 polymer ?
#
loop_
_entity_poly.entity_id
_entity_poly.type
_entity_poly.pdbx_seq_one_letter_code
_entity_poly.pdbx_strand_id
1 'polypeptide(L)'
;MSASTVDILGEVTSSIREELSHQRANGVPLKAAWHAVARALGCISPRRAKAIHYGEVSEEDIRAREWLAATELRNRRRRARIAAARTLLAQENPHDPNP
;
A
#
# COMPACT_ATOMS: atom_id res chain seq x y z
N MET A 1 -19.45 17.92 -16.64
CA MET A 1 -18.17 17.45 -16.09
C MET A 1 -18.50 16.31 -15.15
N SER A 2 -18.21 15.06 -15.52
CA SER A 2 -18.48 13.92 -14.65
C SER A 2 -17.49 13.99 -13.49
N ALA A 3 -17.99 14.05 -12.25
CA ALA A 3 -17.15 13.85 -11.09
C ALA A 3 -16.52 12.47 -11.24
N SER A 4 -15.19 12.39 -11.28
CA SER A 4 -14.47 11.11 -11.25
C SER A 4 -14.87 10.41 -9.95
N THR A 5 -15.79 9.45 -10.02
CA THR A 5 -16.12 8.60 -8.87
C THR A 5 -14.83 7.97 -8.40
N VAL A 6 -14.49 8.18 -7.13
CA VAL A 6 -13.30 7.58 -6.53
C VAL A 6 -13.56 6.08 -6.48
N ASP A 7 -12.74 5.29 -7.17
CA ASP A 7 -12.78 3.83 -7.12
C ASP A 7 -12.21 3.34 -5.77
N ILE A 8 -13.08 3.27 -4.76
CA ILE A 8 -12.70 2.96 -3.38
C ILE A 8 -12.19 1.51 -3.30
N LEU A 9 -12.94 0.58 -3.89
CA LEU A 9 -12.61 -0.84 -3.88
C LEU A 9 -11.30 -1.10 -4.63
N GLY A 10 -11.09 -0.46 -5.77
CA GLY A 10 -9.87 -0.54 -6.56
C GLY A 10 -8.66 -0.04 -5.78
N GLU A 11 -8.78 1.07 -5.06
CA GLU A 11 -7.69 1.62 -4.23
C GLU A 11 -7.27 0.65 -3.11
N VAL A 12 -8.26 0.07 -2.40
CA VAL A 12 -8.00 -0.89 -1.33
C VAL A 12 -7.41 -2.19 -1.89
N THR A 13 -7.98 -2.70 -2.98
CA THR A 13 -7.51 -3.92 -3.65
C THR A 13 -6.08 -3.76 -4.17
N SER A 14 -5.78 -2.62 -4.79
CA SER A 14 -4.44 -2.28 -5.27
C SER A 14 -3.44 -2.24 -4.11
N SER A 15 -3.78 -1.56 -3.02
CA SER A 15 -2.92 -1.47 -1.83
C SER A 15 -2.64 -2.84 -1.21
N ILE A 16 -3.65 -3.72 -1.15
CA ILE A 16 -3.48 -5.12 -0.71
C ILE A 16 -2.55 -5.88 -1.64
N ARG A 17 -2.72 -5.76 -2.97
CA ARG A 17 -1.88 -6.44 -3.97
C ARG A 17 -0.43 -5.99 -3.88
N GLU A 18 -0.19 -4.69 -3.79
CA GLU A 18 1.17 -4.15 -3.66
C GLU A 18 1.84 -4.58 -2.35
N GLU A 19 1.09 -4.65 -1.24
CA GLU A 19 1.62 -5.12 0.04
C GLU A 19 1.92 -6.62 0.00
N LEU A 20 1.00 -7.42 -0.54
CA LEU A 20 1.22 -8.84 -0.72
C LEU A 20 2.44 -9.11 -1.61
N SER A 21 2.56 -8.41 -2.74
CA SER A 21 3.71 -8.53 -3.66
C SER A 21 5.03 -8.17 -2.96
N HIS A 22 5.06 -7.07 -2.20
CA HIS A 22 6.24 -6.68 -1.43
C HIS A 22 6.67 -7.74 -0.41
N GLN A 23 5.73 -8.27 0.38
CA GLN A 23 6.02 -9.32 1.36
C GLN A 23 6.52 -10.60 0.69
N ARG A 24 5.94 -10.97 -0.45
CA ARG A 24 6.37 -12.13 -1.24
C ARG A 24 7.77 -11.93 -1.83
N ALA A 25 8.10 -10.74 -2.30
CA ALA A 25 9.45 -10.40 -2.79
C ALA A 25 10.51 -10.51 -1.68
N ASN A 26 10.13 -10.25 -0.42
CA ASN A 26 10.99 -10.43 0.75
C ASN A 26 11.02 -11.89 1.28
N GLY A 27 10.49 -12.86 0.53
CA GLY A 27 10.52 -14.29 0.90
C GLY A 27 9.46 -14.71 1.93
N VAL A 28 8.51 -13.84 2.28
CA VAL A 28 7.48 -14.18 3.28
C VAL A 28 6.50 -15.23 2.72
N PRO A 29 6.22 -16.33 3.43
CA PRO A 29 5.23 -17.32 3.01
C PRO A 29 3.83 -16.70 2.87
N LEU A 30 3.03 -17.17 1.91
CA LEU A 30 1.73 -16.56 1.57
C LEU A 30 0.81 -16.38 2.80
N LYS A 31 0.72 -17.40 3.67
CA LYS A 31 -0.06 -17.32 4.91
C LYS A 31 0.39 -16.15 5.78
N ALA A 32 1.70 -16.03 6.03
CA ALA A 32 2.28 -14.95 6.83
C ALA A 32 2.15 -13.58 6.15
N ALA A 33 2.20 -13.54 4.81
CA ALA A 33 2.02 -12.32 4.04
C ALA A 33 0.62 -11.72 4.23
N TRP A 34 -0.44 -12.54 4.28
CA TRP A 34 -1.79 -12.04 4.61
C TRP A 34 -1.89 -11.42 6.00
N HIS A 35 -1.19 -12.00 6.98
CA HIS A 35 -1.09 -11.39 8.31
C HIS A 35 -0.30 -10.07 8.28
N ALA A 36 0.75 -9.98 7.47
CA ALA A 36 1.51 -8.75 7.30
C ALA A 36 0.67 -7.64 6.65
N VAL A 37 -0.12 -7.96 5.62
CA VAL A 37 -1.07 -7.03 4.98
C VAL A 37 -2.08 -6.50 5.99
N ALA A 38 -2.69 -7.40 6.77
CA ALA A 38 -3.63 -7.01 7.83
C ALA A 38 -3.00 -6.08 8.87
N ARG A 39 -1.75 -6.34 9.29
CA ARG A 39 -0.99 -5.45 10.19
C ARG A 39 -0.66 -4.10 9.54
N ALA A 40 -0.28 -4.08 8.27
CA ALA A 40 0.07 -2.85 7.55
C ALA A 40 -1.12 -1.89 7.43
N LEU A 41 -2.32 -2.45 7.23
CA LEU A 41 -3.59 -1.70 7.19
C LEU A 41 -4.17 -1.42 8.58
N GLY A 42 -3.89 -2.24 9.58
CA GLY A 42 -4.23 -2.01 10.99
C GLY A 42 -5.72 -2.05 11.36
N CYS A 43 -6.61 -2.22 10.38
CA CYS A 43 -8.06 -2.13 10.59
C CYS A 43 -8.85 -3.34 10.05
N ILE A 44 -8.19 -4.32 9.43
CA ILE A 44 -8.84 -5.52 8.86
C ILE A 44 -8.16 -6.80 9.30
N SER A 45 -8.91 -7.90 9.25
CA SER A 45 -8.36 -9.24 9.46
C SER A 45 -7.70 -9.79 8.19
N PRO A 46 -6.82 -10.80 8.29
CA PRO A 46 -6.25 -11.48 7.12
C PRO A 46 -7.31 -12.08 6.20
N ARG A 47 -8.39 -12.62 6.80
CA ARG A 47 -9.55 -13.15 6.05
C ARG A 47 -10.25 -12.05 5.26
N ARG A 48 -10.44 -10.86 5.84
CA ARG A 48 -11.05 -9.71 5.16
C ARG A 48 -10.17 -9.19 4.02
N ALA A 49 -8.86 -9.09 4.24
CA ALA A 49 -7.90 -8.73 3.19
C ALA A 49 -7.96 -9.71 2.00
N LYS A 50 -8.08 -11.01 2.29
CA LYS A 50 -8.22 -12.06 1.29
C LYS A 50 -9.53 -11.92 0.50
N ALA A 51 -10.66 -11.72 1.18
CA ALA A 51 -11.97 -11.53 0.54
C ALA A 51 -11.98 -10.33 -0.41
N ILE A 52 -11.44 -9.18 0.02
CA ILE A 52 -11.31 -7.99 -0.83
C ILE A 52 -10.44 -8.28 -2.05
N HIS A 53 -9.27 -8.91 -1.85
CA HIS A 53 -8.35 -9.23 -2.94
C HIS A 53 -8.95 -10.10 -4.05
N TYR A 54 -9.78 -11.07 -3.68
CA TYR A 54 -10.44 -11.99 -4.62
C TYR A 54 -11.77 -11.46 -5.18
N GLY A 55 -12.16 -10.22 -4.84
CA GLY A 55 -13.41 -9.64 -5.33
C GLY A 55 -14.67 -10.24 -4.69
N GLU A 56 -14.54 -10.83 -3.50
CA GLU A 56 -15.67 -11.36 -2.72
C GLU A 56 -16.43 -10.25 -1.96
N VAL A 57 -16.09 -8.99 -2.20
CA VAL A 57 -16.55 -7.80 -1.48
C VAL A 57 -16.92 -6.74 -2.50
N SER A 58 -18.12 -6.16 -2.40
CA SER A 58 -18.53 -5.06 -3.27
C SER A 58 -18.01 -3.71 -2.76
N GLU A 59 -18.16 -2.66 -3.57
CA GLU A 59 -17.70 -1.32 -3.19
C GLU A 59 -18.49 -0.76 -1.99
N GLU A 60 -19.79 -1.05 -1.90
CA GLU A 60 -20.66 -0.62 -0.80
C GLU A 60 -20.27 -1.25 0.54
N ASP A 61 -19.62 -2.42 0.51
CA ASP A 61 -19.16 -3.14 1.69
C ASP A 61 -17.80 -2.63 2.20
N ILE A 62 -17.11 -1.75 1.46
CA ILE A 62 -15.83 -1.19 1.89
C ILE A 62 -16.07 -0.11 2.93
N ARG A 63 -15.48 -0.30 4.11
CA ARG A 63 -15.61 0.66 5.19
C ARG A 63 -14.66 1.84 4.93
N ALA A 64 -15.10 3.05 5.29
CA ALA A 64 -14.25 4.25 5.18
C ALA A 64 -12.87 4.09 5.86
N ARG A 65 -12.79 3.36 6.97
CA ARG A 65 -11.51 3.04 7.64
C ARG A 65 -10.58 2.17 6.80
N GLU A 66 -11.13 1.23 6.02
CA GLU A 66 -10.34 0.35 5.12
C GLU A 66 -9.72 1.19 4.00
N TRP A 67 -10.51 2.10 3.41
CA TRP A 67 -10.05 3.05 2.39
C TRP A 67 -8.97 3.99 2.92
N LEU A 68 -9.21 4.68 4.04
CA LEU A 68 -8.23 5.58 4.65
C LEU A 68 -6.91 4.87 4.99
N ALA A 69 -6.98 3.64 5.50
CA ALA A 69 -5.79 2.85 5.80
C ALA A 69 -5.00 2.48 4.52
N ALA A 70 -5.70 2.13 3.44
CA ALA A 70 -5.09 1.85 2.15
C ALA A 70 -4.39 3.10 1.59
N THR A 71 -5.07 4.26 1.60
CA THR A 71 -4.49 5.53 1.17
C THR A 71 -3.26 5.90 2.00
N GLU A 72 -3.30 5.73 3.34
CA GLU A 72 -2.15 6.03 4.19
C GLU A 72 -0.99 5.05 3.96
N LEU A 73 -1.27 3.77 3.70
CA LEU A 73 -0.23 2.81 3.31
C LEU A 73 0.46 3.23 2.00
N ARG A 74 -0.31 3.63 0.99
CA ARG A 74 0.21 4.14 -0.28
C ARG A 74 1.05 5.39 -0.09
N ASN A 75 0.58 6.34 0.72
CA ASN A 75 1.32 7.57 1.03
C ASN A 75 2.64 7.28 1.76
N ARG A 76 2.64 6.38 2.75
CA ARG A 76 3.87 5.93 3.43
C ARG A 76 4.89 5.35 2.44
N ARG A 77 4.45 4.48 1.52
CA ARG A 77 5.31 3.90 0.48
C ARG A 77 5.83 4.93 -0.50
N ARG A 78 5.00 5.89 -0.91
CA ARG A 78 5.41 6.99 -1.78
C ARG A 78 6.48 7.84 -1.09
N ARG A 79 6.29 8.20 0.19
CA ARG A 79 7.28 8.93 0.99
C ARG A 79 8.60 8.14 1.10
N ALA A 80 8.54 6.83 1.35
CA ALA A 80 9.73 5.97 1.41
C ALA A 80 10.50 5.93 0.08
N ARG A 81 9.79 5.82 -1.06
CA ARG A 81 10.41 5.88 -2.40
C ARG A 81 11.08 7.23 -2.68
N ILE A 82 10.43 8.33 -2.34
CA ILE A 82 10.99 9.68 -2.48
C ILE A 82 12.24 9.84 -1.59
N ALA A 83 12.20 9.35 -0.35
CA ALA A 83 13.34 9.37 0.54
C ALA A 83 14.52 8.55 -0.01
N ALA A 84 14.26 7.33 -0.50
CA ALA A 84 15.29 6.49 -1.12
C ALA A 84 15.90 7.16 -2.38
N ALA A 85 15.07 7.76 -3.24
CA ALA A 85 15.56 8.49 -4.41
C ALA A 85 16.42 9.71 -4.04
N ARG A 86 16.04 10.45 -2.98
CA ARG A 86 16.86 11.55 -2.45
C ARG A 86 18.22 11.06 -1.94
N THR A 87 18.26 9.91 -1.27
CA THR A 87 19.54 9.32 -0.82
C THR A 87 20.42 8.91 -2.00
N LEU A 88 19.86 8.33 -3.05
CA LEU A 88 20.61 7.98 -4.26
C LEU A 88 21.18 9.23 -4.95
N LEU A 89 20.37 10.28 -5.12
CA LEU A 89 20.84 11.55 -5.69
C LEU A 89 21.96 12.20 -4.87
N ALA A 90 21.90 12.11 -3.53
CA ALA A 90 22.96 12.60 -2.65
C ALA A 90 24.25 11.76 -2.76
N GLN A 91 24.15 10.47 -3.06
CA GLN A 91 25.31 9.60 -3.34
C GLN A 91 25.94 9.90 -4.71
N GLU A 92 25.12 10.25 -5.71
CA GLU A 92 25.57 10.59 -7.06
C GLU A 92 26.17 12.00 -7.16
N ASN A 93 25.76 12.93 -6.30
CA ASN A 93 26.35 14.26 -6.17
C ASN A 93 27.00 14.46 -4.78
N PRO A 94 28.15 13.83 -4.51
CA PRO A 94 28.88 14.04 -3.25
C PRO A 94 29.52 15.44 -3.16
N HIS A 95 29.47 16.23 -4.22
CA HIS A 95 30.07 17.56 -4.30
C HIS A 95 29.07 18.62 -4.75
N ASP A 96 28.49 19.29 -3.76
CA ASP A 96 28.33 20.75 -3.83
C ASP A 96 28.91 21.32 -2.51
N PRO A 97 30.24 21.39 -2.39
CA PRO A 97 30.88 22.06 -1.27
C PRO A 97 30.89 23.56 -1.57
N ASN A 98 29.77 24.24 -1.38
CA ASN A 98 29.81 25.71 -1.35
C ASN A 98 29.93 26.15 0.12
N PRO A 99 31.04 26.84 0.50
CA PRO A 99 31.24 27.36 1.86
C PRO A 99 30.24 28.45 2.24
#